data_AF-A0A7J4QBQ7-F1
#
_entry.id   AF-A0A7J4QBQ7-F1
#
_cell.length_a   1.000
_cell.length_b   1.000
_cell.length_c   1.000
_cell.angle_alpha   90.00
_cell.angle_beta   90.00
_cell.angle_gamma   90.00
#
_symmetry.space_group_name_H-M   'P 1'
#
loop_
_entity.id
_entity.type
_entity.pdbx_description
1 polymer ?
#
loop_
_entity_poly.entity_id
_entity_poly.type
_entity_poly.pdbx_seq_one_letter_code
_entity_poly.pdbx_strand_id
1 'polypeptide(L)'
;MDAIARALWAETGILATGEKQAYSGKFYVRYPGYDLVYHIFSTDIEKLEPVVIMQNEHKAFYWARPHTSLKMRLVLDMDERIKRFYGI
;
A
#
# COMPACT_ATOMS: atom_id res chain seq x y z
N MET A 1 16.40 -8.88 4.75
CA MET A 1 15.17 -8.12 5.02
C MET A 1 14.44 -7.94 3.70
N ASP A 2 13.24 -8.50 3.58
CA ASP A 2 12.44 -8.50 2.35
C ASP A 2 12.12 -7.07 1.89
N ALA A 3 12.11 -6.85 0.57
CA ALA A 3 11.95 -5.51 -0.01
C ALA A 3 10.68 -4.82 0.46
N ILE A 4 9.59 -5.57 0.57
CA ILE A 4 8.29 -5.08 1.02
C ILE A 4 8.24 -4.81 2.54
N ALA A 5 8.89 -5.64 3.37
CA ALA A 5 9.02 -5.35 4.80
C ALA A 5 9.83 -4.07 5.06
N ARG A 6 10.88 -3.81 4.28
CA ARG A 6 11.63 -2.55 4.35
C ARG A 6 10.79 -1.36 3.91
N ALA A 7 10.02 -1.50 2.82
CA ALA A 7 9.16 -0.45 2.31
C ALA A 7 8.07 -0.10 3.33
N LEU A 8 7.38 -1.09 3.89
CA LEU A 8 6.37 -0.87 4.94
C LEU A 8 6.96 -0.07 6.11
N TRP A 9 8.13 -0.49 6.61
CA TRP A 9 8.79 0.21 7.71
C TRP A 9 9.20 1.65 7.35
N ALA A 10 9.78 1.87 6.16
CA ALA A 10 10.20 3.21 5.74
C ALA A 10 9.01 4.18 5.58
N GLU A 11 7.90 3.68 5.02
CA GLU A 11 6.72 4.49 4.70
C GLU A 11 5.81 4.72 5.92
N THR A 12 5.82 3.80 6.89
CA THR A 12 4.81 3.80 7.99
C THR A 12 5.37 3.62 9.40
N GLY A 13 6.65 3.25 9.54
CA GLY A 13 7.25 2.87 10.83
C GLY A 13 6.82 1.48 11.35
N ILE A 14 5.88 0.81 10.69
CA ILE A 14 5.37 -0.50 11.11
C ILE A 14 6.41 -1.57 10.78
N LEU A 15 6.77 -2.37 11.79
CA LEU A 15 7.66 -3.51 11.63
C LEU A 15 6.81 -4.78 11.48
N ALA A 16 6.74 -5.34 10.28
CA ALA A 16 6.09 -6.63 10.07
C ALA A 16 6.95 -7.75 10.69
N THR A 17 6.73 -8.06 11.97
CA THR A 17 7.38 -9.17 12.67
C THR A 17 6.39 -10.31 12.87
N GLY A 18 6.43 -11.32 12.01
CA GLY A 18 5.78 -12.61 12.28
C GLY A 18 4.63 -12.99 11.36
N GLU A 19 4.06 -12.05 10.61
CA GLU A 19 3.04 -12.38 9.61
C GLU A 19 3.65 -12.42 8.20
N LYS A 20 3.43 -13.54 7.50
CA LYS A 20 3.84 -13.66 6.10
C LYS A 20 2.99 -12.69 5.29
N GLN A 21 3.61 -11.60 4.84
CA GLN A 21 3.03 -10.73 3.83
C GLN A 21 2.54 -11.58 2.66
N ALA A 22 1.23 -11.64 2.47
CA ALA A 22 0.60 -12.44 1.46
C ALA A 22 0.78 -11.75 0.10
N TYR A 23 1.40 -12.43 -0.84
CA TYR A 23 1.51 -11.93 -2.21
C TYR A 23 0.19 -12.12 -2.93
N SER A 24 -0.47 -11.02 -3.30
CA SER A 24 -1.79 -11.01 -3.94
C SER A 24 -1.71 -10.94 -5.46
N GLY A 25 -0.50 -10.80 -6.02
CA GLY A 25 -0.26 -10.80 -7.47
C GLY A 25 0.47 -9.56 -7.96
N LYS A 26 0.50 -9.41 -9.28
CA LYS A 26 1.10 -8.25 -9.96
C LYS A 26 0.22 -7.73 -11.07
N PHE A 27 0.41 -6.47 -11.43
CA PHE A 27 -0.20 -5.87 -12.60
C PHE A 27 0.80 -4.95 -13.30
N TYR A 28 0.53 -4.73 -14.59
CA TYR A 28 1.39 -3.98 -15.49
C TYR A 28 0.70 -2.68 -15.84
N VAL A 29 1.41 -1.56 -15.71
CA VAL A 29 0.93 -0.24 -16.09
C VAL A 29 1.90 0.36 -17.08
N ARG A 30 1.38 0.89 -18.18
CA ARG A 30 2.17 1.54 -19.22
C ARG A 30 1.87 3.02 -19.22
N TYR A 31 2.90 3.83 -19.04
CA TYR A 31 2.85 5.28 -19.18
C TYR A 31 3.67 5.71 -20.41
N PRO A 32 3.45 6.93 -20.92
CA PRO A 32 4.31 7.47 -21.98
C PRO A 32 5.77 7.50 -21.50
N GLY A 33 6.61 6.66 -22.12
CA GLY A 33 8.05 6.61 -21.87
C GLY A 33 8.53 5.59 -20.83
N TYR A 34 7.65 4.87 -20.13
CA TYR A 34 8.07 3.81 -19.20
C TYR A 34 6.94 2.83 -18.86
N ASP A 35 7.34 1.61 -18.48
CA ASP A 35 6.46 0.56 -18.00
C ASP A 35 6.73 0.30 -16.52
N LEU A 36 5.67 0.10 -15.73
CA LEU A 36 5.75 -0.28 -14.32
C LEU A 36 5.17 -1.67 -14.12
N VAL A 37 5.84 -2.44 -13.27
CA VAL A 37 5.33 -3.71 -12.72
C VAL A 37 5.11 -3.51 -11.24
N TYR A 38 3.84 -3.55 -10.83
CA TYR A 38 3.48 -3.47 -9.43
C TYR A 38 3.32 -4.86 -8.84
N HIS A 39 3.97 -5.10 -7.70
CA HIS A 39 3.78 -6.29 -6.90
C HIS A 39 2.94 -5.93 -5.68
N ILE A 40 1.81 -6.60 -5.50
CA ILE A 40 0.87 -6.34 -4.41
C ILE A 40 1.14 -7.34 -3.29
N PHE A 41 1.28 -6.81 -2.08
CA PHE A 41 1.37 -7.57 -0.85
C PHE A 41 0.33 -7.05 0.13
N SER A 42 -0.20 -7.94 0.96
CA SER A 42 -1.06 -7.60 2.08
C SER A 42 -0.53 -8.21 3.37
N THR A 43 -0.79 -7.53 4.48
CA THR A 43 -0.57 -8.05 5.82
C THR A 43 -1.81 -7.73 6.62
N ASP A 44 -2.25 -8.68 7.43
CA ASP A 44 -3.25 -8.38 8.44
C ASP A 44 -2.54 -7.66 9.60
N ILE A 45 -3.30 -6.87 10.34
CA ILE A 45 -2.80 -6.18 11.53
C ILE A 45 -3.91 -6.28 12.56
N GLU A 46 -3.62 -6.93 13.69
CA GLU A 46 -4.62 -7.21 14.72
C GLU A 46 -5.19 -5.93 15.37
N LYS A 47 -4.38 -4.87 15.43
CA LYS A 47 -4.75 -3.57 15.99
C LYS A 47 -4.15 -2.45 15.17
N LEU A 48 -4.82 -1.30 15.12
CA LEU A 48 -4.28 -0.12 14.44
C LEU A 48 -3.04 0.36 15.18
N GLU A 49 -1.87 0.11 14.59
CA GLU A 49 -0.60 0.61 15.11
C GLU A 49 -0.44 2.11 14.82
N PRO A 50 0.28 2.84 15.68
CA PRO A 50 0.69 4.21 15.38
C PRO A 50 1.55 4.24 14.11
N VAL A 51 1.07 4.94 13.09
CA VAL A 51 1.84 5.15 11.86
C VAL A 51 2.69 6.38 11.99
N VAL A 52 3.99 6.22 11.72
CA VAL A 52 4.98 7.28 11.72
C VAL A 52 5.45 7.48 10.29
N ILE A 53 5.03 8.58 9.68
CA ILE A 53 5.44 8.97 8.31
C ILE A 53 6.61 9.96 8.36
N MET A 54 7.49 9.89 7.37
CA MET A 54 8.54 10.90 7.18
C MET A 54 7.94 12.16 6.54
N GLN A 55 7.95 13.29 7.25
CA GLN A 55 7.27 14.54 6.84
C GLN A 55 7.85 15.20 5.57
N ASN A 56 9.09 14.88 5.21
CA ASN A 56 9.73 15.32 3.97
C ASN A 56 9.21 14.56 2.73
N GLU A 57 8.63 13.38 2.92
CA GLU A 57 8.09 12.53 1.84
C GLU A 57 6.56 12.54 1.82
N HIS A 58 5.93 12.60 3.00
CA HIS A 58 4.48 12.51 3.17
C HIS A 58 3.92 13.68 3.96
N LYS A 59 2.70 14.10 3.62
CA LYS A 59 2.03 15.23 4.27
C LYS A 59 1.07 14.83 5.38
N ALA A 60 0.47 13.64 5.27
CA ALA A 60 -0.58 13.17 6.17
C ALA A 60 -0.73 11.65 6.05
N PHE A 61 -1.39 11.07 7.05
CA PHE A 61 -1.73 9.65 7.11
C PHE A 61 -3.17 9.47 7.56
N TYR A 62 -3.85 8.43 7.06
CA TYR A 62 -5.20 8.07 7.48
C TYR A 62 -5.48 6.57 7.27
N TRP A 63 -6.00 5.90 8.30
CA TRP A 63 -6.59 4.57 8.18
C TRP A 63 -7.99 4.68 7.55
N ALA A 64 -8.14 4.30 6.28
CA ALA A 64 -9.41 4.35 5.55
C ALA A 64 -10.02 2.96 5.36
N ARG A 65 -11.35 2.88 5.40
CA ARG A 65 -12.07 1.74 4.82
C ARG A 65 -11.98 1.80 3.28
N PRO A 66 -12.03 0.66 2.56
CA PRO A 66 -11.88 0.62 1.10
C PRO A 66 -12.82 1.60 0.36
N HIS A 67 -14.12 1.54 0.66
CA HIS A 67 -15.13 2.43 0.08
C HIS A 67 -14.90 3.92 0.40
N THR A 68 -14.27 4.23 1.54
CA THR A 68 -13.90 5.60 1.90
C THR A 68 -12.67 6.04 1.10
N SER A 69 -11.65 5.18 0.98
CA SER A 69 -10.44 5.49 0.21
C SER A 69 -10.71 5.75 -1.26
N LEU A 70 -11.68 5.04 -1.86
CA LEU A 70 -12.08 5.26 -3.27
C LEU A 70 -12.70 6.64 -3.53
N LYS A 71 -13.10 7.37 -2.48
CA LYS A 71 -13.60 8.74 -2.57
C LYS A 71 -12.51 9.79 -2.36
N MET A 72 -11.29 9.38 -2.02
CA MET A 72 -10.16 10.27 -1.78
C MET A 72 -9.44 10.61 -3.10
N ARG A 73 -8.61 11.66 -3.08
CA ARG A 73 -7.72 11.98 -4.20
C ARG A 73 -6.55 11.01 -4.21
N LEU A 74 -6.76 9.86 -4.85
CA LEU A 74 -5.76 8.81 -4.96
C LEU A 74 -4.73 9.11 -6.06
N VAL A 75 -3.55 8.49 -5.94
CA VAL A 75 -2.59 8.45 -7.05
C VAL A 75 -3.18 7.64 -8.20
N LEU A 76 -2.72 7.93 -9.41
CA LEU A 76 -3.24 7.31 -10.63
C LEU A 76 -3.29 5.77 -10.51
N ASP A 77 -4.40 5.18 -10.95
CA ASP A 77 -4.68 3.74 -10.94
C ASP A 77 -4.66 3.05 -9.55
N MET A 78 -4.61 3.80 -8.44
CA MET A 78 -4.72 3.22 -7.10
C MET A 78 -6.15 2.80 -6.75
N ASP A 79 -7.15 3.44 -7.35
CA ASP A 79 -8.55 3.05 -7.19
C ASP A 79 -8.81 1.64 -7.75
N GLU A 80 -8.32 1.34 -8.95
CA GLU A 80 -8.42 0.00 -9.56
C GLU A 80 -7.72 -1.07 -8.73
N ARG A 81 -6.59 -0.73 -8.09
CA ARG A 81 -5.89 -1.64 -7.16
C ARG A 81 -6.74 -1.96 -5.94
N ILE A 82 -7.34 -0.95 -5.33
CA ILE A 82 -8.19 -1.11 -4.15
C ILE A 82 -9.40 -1.98 -4.51
N LYS A 83 -10.08 -1.67 -5.62
CA LYS A 83 -11.21 -2.45 -6.14
C LYS A 83 -10.85 -3.92 -6.34
N ARG A 84 -9.76 -4.18 -7.06
CA ARG A 84 -9.30 -5.54 -7.36
C ARG A 84 -8.90 -6.33 -6.11
N PHE A 85 -8.23 -5.69 -5.15
CA PHE A 85 -7.82 -6.36 -3.92
C PHE A 85 -9.03 -6.71 -3.03
N TYR A 86 -9.99 -5.80 -2.90
CA TYR A 86 -11.18 -6.00 -2.05
C TYR A 86 -12.38 -6.63 -2.76
N GLY A 87 -12.30 -6.86 -4.08
CA GLY A 87 -13.39 -7.42 -4.89
C GLY A 87 -14.63 -6.52 -4.98
N ILE A 88 -14.42 -5.19 -4.99
CA ILE A 88 -15.49 -4.17 -5.03
C ILE A 88 -15.50 -3.37 -6.33
#